data_AF-A0A822HJ08-F1
#
_entry.id   AF-A0A822HJ08-F1
#
_cell.length_a   1.000
_cell.length_b   1.000
_cell.length_c   1.000
_cell.angle_alpha   90.00
_cell.angle_beta   90.00
_cell.angle_gamma   90.00
#
_symmetry.space_group_name_H-M   'P 1'
#
loop_
_entity.id
_entity.type
_entity.pdbx_description
1 polymer ?
#
loop_
_entity_poly.entity_id
_entity_poly.type
_entity_poly.pdbx_seq_one_letter_code
_entity_poly.pdbx_strand_id
1 'polypeptide(L)'
;MEKTEYRAVIKFFVLEGLSATEIHTKMVKVLKESAPSFPTVHRWVLDFKRGRTSVEDEPRSGRPKSATTPEIIEQVYDIVCKDPSLTKREIADT
;
A
#
# COMPACT_ATOMS: atom_id res chain seq x y z
N MET A 1 7.68 10.57 13.30
CA MET A 1 8.13 9.18 13.13
C MET A 1 7.41 8.62 11.92
N GLU A 2 8.15 8.13 10.95
CA GLU A 2 7.61 7.51 9.74
C GLU A 2 6.89 6.20 10.07
N LYS A 3 6.04 5.74 9.15
CA LYS A 3 5.27 4.49 9.34
C LYS A 3 6.19 3.28 9.51
N THR A 4 7.29 3.26 8.79
CA THR A 4 8.34 2.22 8.82
C THR A 4 9.03 2.16 10.18
N GLU A 5 9.31 3.31 10.79
CA GLU A 5 9.90 3.41 12.13
C GLU A 5 8.98 2.80 13.21
N TYR A 6 7.68 3.12 13.19
CA TYR A 6 6.71 2.48 14.12
C TYR A 6 6.70 0.95 13.97
N ARG A 7 6.75 0.45 12.72
CA ARG A 7 6.73 -0.98 12.42
C ARG A 7 8.02 -1.66 12.87
N ALA A 8 9.16 -1.00 12.74
CA ALA A 8 10.45 -1.50 13.24
C ALA A 8 10.42 -1.65 14.77
N VAL A 9 9.85 -0.68 15.49
CA VAL A 9 9.66 -0.77 16.95
C VAL A 9 8.71 -1.91 17.32
N ILE A 10 7.60 -2.07 16.60
CA ILE A 10 6.69 -3.21 16.81
C ILE A 10 7.42 -4.54 16.58
N LYS A 11 8.21 -4.64 15.51
CA LYS A 11 9.00 -5.84 15.20
C LYS A 11 9.98 -6.18 16.32
N PHE A 12 10.69 -5.17 16.85
CA PHE A 12 11.58 -5.34 17.99
C PHE A 12 10.83 -5.91 19.20
N PHE A 13 9.68 -5.34 19.56
CA PHE A 13 8.90 -5.83 20.70
C PHE A 13 8.28 -7.21 20.49
N VAL A 14 7.95 -7.59 19.26
CA VAL A 14 7.51 -8.96 18.94
C VAL A 14 8.66 -9.95 19.18
N LEU A 15 9.90 -9.59 18.83
CA LEU A 15 11.08 -10.41 19.12
C LEU A 15 11.37 -10.49 20.63
N GLU A 16 11.06 -9.44 21.39
CA GLU A 16 11.09 -9.45 22.87
C GLU A 16 10.01 -10.37 23.48
N GLY A 17 9.02 -10.82 22.68
CA GLY A 17 7.96 -11.73 23.12
C GLY A 17 6.72 -11.03 23.67
N LEU A 18 6.59 -9.71 23.49
CA LEU A 18 5.46 -8.94 24.00
C LEU A 18 4.17 -9.18 23.20
N SER A 19 3.05 -9.07 23.89
CA SER A 19 1.72 -9.08 23.29
C SER A 19 1.36 -7.74 22.63
N ALA A 20 0.39 -7.75 21.71
CA ALA A 20 -0.04 -6.53 21.02
C ALA A 20 -0.58 -5.44 21.97
N THR A 21 -1.22 -5.83 23.07
CA THR A 21 -1.76 -4.93 24.10
C THR A 21 -0.64 -4.26 24.90
N GLU A 22 0.40 -5.01 25.27
CA GLU A 22 1.58 -4.46 25.94
C GLU A 22 2.35 -3.51 25.04
N ILE A 23 2.54 -3.89 23.76
CA ILE A 23 3.20 -3.05 22.76
C ILE A 23 2.45 -1.74 22.59
N HIS A 24 1.15 -1.78 22.37
CA HIS A 24 0.34 -0.58 22.21
C HIS A 24 0.40 0.32 23.45
N THR A 25 0.30 -0.26 24.65
CA THR A 25 0.42 0.49 25.91
C THR A 25 1.78 1.18 26.04
N LYS A 26 2.88 0.47 25.74
CA LYS A 26 4.24 1.06 25.73
C LYS A 26 4.36 2.19 24.70
N MET A 27 3.84 1.98 23.48
CA MET A 27 3.89 2.98 22.41
C MET A 27 3.08 4.24 22.76
N VAL A 28 1.86 4.09 23.29
CA VAL A 28 1.03 5.22 23.74
C VAL A 28 1.70 5.98 24.89
N LYS A 29 2.35 5.28 25.83
CA LYS A 29 3.06 5.92 26.93
C LYS A 29 4.19 6.85 26.45
N VAL A 30 4.92 6.45 25.40
CA VAL A 30 6.06 7.21 24.88
C VAL A 30 5.63 8.27 23.85
N LEU A 31 4.77 7.88 22.90
CA LEU A 31 4.42 8.69 21.72
C LEU A 31 3.13 9.50 21.89
N LYS A 32 2.32 9.18 22.92
CA LYS A 32 1.05 9.85 23.22
C LYS A 32 0.14 9.89 21.99
N GLU A 33 -0.25 11.08 21.55
CA GLU A 33 -1.14 11.31 20.40
C GLU A 33 -0.55 10.85 19.06
N SER A 34 0.79 10.73 18.97
CA SER A 34 1.46 10.24 17.76
C SER A 34 1.49 8.71 17.66
N ALA A 35 1.03 7.99 18.68
CA ALA A 35 1.08 6.53 18.70
C ALA A 35 0.17 5.93 17.62
N PRO A 36 0.58 4.82 16.97
CA PRO A 36 -0.28 4.09 16.06
C PRO A 36 -1.45 3.48 16.83
N SER A 37 -2.61 3.41 16.17
CA SER A 37 -3.82 2.81 16.74
C SER A 37 -3.61 1.32 17.06
N PHE A 38 -4.32 0.82 18.09
CA PHE A 38 -4.27 -0.59 18.47
C PHE A 38 -4.50 -1.57 17.31
N PRO A 39 -5.49 -1.39 16.40
CA PRO A 39 -5.66 -2.28 15.25
C PRO A 39 -4.44 -2.33 14.33
N THR A 40 -3.74 -1.19 14.17
CA THR A 40 -2.51 -1.12 13.37
C THR A 40 -1.39 -1.93 14.03
N VAL A 41 -1.20 -1.76 15.33
CA VAL A 41 -0.22 -2.54 16.12
C VAL A 41 -0.53 -4.03 16.04
N HIS A 42 -1.79 -4.41 16.29
CA HIS A 42 -2.23 -5.80 16.27
C HIS A 42 -1.99 -6.47 14.92
N ARG A 43 -2.32 -5.79 13.80
CA ARG A 43 -2.06 -6.33 12.45
C ARG A 43 -0.57 -6.60 12.23
N TRP A 44 0.30 -5.65 12.56
CA TRP A 44 1.74 -5.82 12.39
C TRP A 44 2.32 -6.91 13.30
N VAL A 45 1.84 -7.02 14.54
CA VAL A 45 2.21 -8.12 15.44
C VAL A 45 1.85 -9.48 14.84
N LEU A 46 0.65 -9.63 14.28
CA LEU A 46 0.25 -10.87 13.60
C LEU A 46 1.11 -11.17 12.37
N ASP A 47 1.38 -10.17 11.54
CA ASP A 47 2.22 -10.32 10.35
C ASP A 47 3.64 -10.77 10.71
N PHE A 48 4.26 -10.16 11.73
CA PHE A 48 5.58 -10.56 12.21
C PHE A 48 5.57 -11.97 12.82
N LYS A 49 4.53 -12.33 13.58
CA LYS A 49 4.36 -13.70 14.09
C LYS A 49 4.16 -14.73 12.97
N ARG A 50 3.61 -14.32 11.83
CA ARG A 50 3.47 -15.15 10.61
C ARG A 50 4.76 -15.25 9.79
N GLY A 51 5.85 -14.64 10.26
CA GLY A 51 7.16 -14.73 9.61
C GLY A 51 7.47 -13.60 8.62
N ARG A 52 6.65 -12.55 8.55
CA ARG A 52 7.00 -11.35 7.77
C ARG A 52 8.26 -10.71 8.34
N THR A 53 9.21 -10.35 7.48
CA THR A 53 10.46 -9.70 7.91
C THR A 53 10.56 -8.23 7.46
N SER A 54 9.86 -7.86 6.38
CA SER A 54 9.84 -6.48 5.89
C SER A 54 9.00 -5.57 6.78
N VAL A 55 9.46 -4.33 6.94
CA VAL A 55 8.71 -3.22 7.56
C VAL A 55 8.01 -2.34 6.51
N GLU A 56 8.34 -2.55 5.24
CA GLU A 56 7.76 -1.81 4.12
C GLU A 56 6.35 -2.32 3.80
N ASP A 57 5.54 -1.45 3.19
CA ASP A 57 4.30 -1.92 2.57
C ASP A 57 4.64 -2.82 1.39
N GLU A 58 3.93 -3.94 1.26
CA GLU A 58 3.96 -4.73 0.04
C GLU A 58 3.43 -3.90 -1.14
N PRO A 59 3.91 -4.19 -2.36
CA PRO A 59 3.38 -3.55 -3.56
C PRO A 59 1.86 -3.74 -3.58
N ARG A 60 1.14 -2.62 -3.58
CA ARG A 60 -0.31 -2.67 -3.64
C ARG A 60 -0.69 -3.19 -5.02
N SER A 61 -1.44 -4.28 -5.05
CA SER A 61 -2.19 -4.64 -6.25
C SER A 61 -3.18 -3.51 -6.53
N GLY A 62 -2.79 -2.60 -7.42
CA GLY A 62 -3.70 -1.62 -7.97
C GLY A 62 -4.69 -2.30 -8.91
N ARG A 63 -5.71 -1.56 -9.35
CA ARG A 63 -6.52 -2.00 -10.49
C ARG A 63 -5.58 -2.15 -11.69
N PRO A 64 -5.51 -3.32 -12.35
CA PRO A 64 -4.70 -3.46 -13.56
C PRO A 64 -5.18 -2.43 -14.59
N LYS A 65 -4.23 -1.66 -15.15
CA LYS A 65 -4.50 -0.70 -16.22
C LYS A 65 -4.65 -1.45 -17.54
N SER A 66 -5.74 -2.19 -17.70
CA SER A 66 -6.01 -2.95 -18.93
C SER A 66 -6.17 -2.05 -20.17
N ALA A 67 -6.43 -0.75 -19.99
CA ALA A 67 -6.65 0.22 -21.07
C ALA A 67 -5.44 1.14 -21.37
N THR A 68 -4.29 0.93 -20.72
CA THR A 68 -3.10 1.77 -20.89
C THR A 68 -1.87 0.92 -21.17
N THR A 69 -2.04 -0.14 -21.98
CA THR A 69 -0.91 -0.88 -22.51
C THR A 69 -0.31 -0.10 -23.71
N PRO A 70 0.99 -0.25 -24.01
CA PRO A 70 1.62 0.41 -25.15
C PRO A 70 0.88 0.16 -26.47
N GLU A 71 0.36 -1.05 -26.65
CA GLU A 71 -0.36 -1.47 -27.86
C GLU A 71 -1.69 -0.71 -28.02
N ILE A 72 -2.45 -0.53 -26.93
CA ILE A 72 -3.71 0.22 -26.95
C ILE A 72 -3.44 1.71 -27.19
N ILE A 73 -2.34 2.24 -26.63
CA ILE A 73 -1.93 3.63 -26.84
C ILE A 73 -1.58 3.86 -28.31
N GLU A 74 -0.84 2.94 -28.93
CA GLU A 74 -0.46 3.00 -30.35
C GLU A 74 -1.69 2.90 -31.25
N GLN A 75 -2.62 1.99 -30.97
CA GLN A 75 -3.89 1.88 -31.71
C GLN A 75 -4.72 3.16 -31.66
N VAL A 76 -4.85 3.77 -30.48
CA VAL A 76 -5.57 5.04 -30.32
C VAL A 76 -4.84 6.17 -31.06
N TYR A 77 -3.50 6.19 -31.03
CA TYR A 77 -2.70 7.16 -31.76
C TYR A 77 -2.94 7.06 -33.28
N ASP A 78 -2.94 5.84 -33.81
CA ASP A 78 -3.21 5.58 -35.23
C ASP A 78 -4.62 6.02 -35.66
N ILE A 79 -5.64 5.78 -34.82
CA ILE A 79 -7.02 6.20 -35.09
C ILE A 79 -7.10 7.74 -35.17
N VAL A 80 -6.48 8.44 -34.20
CA VAL A 80 -6.47 9.91 -34.16
C VAL A 80 -5.67 10.51 -35.30
N CYS A 81 -4.55 9.89 -35.70
CA CYS A 81 -3.75 10.33 -36.84
C CYS A 81 -4.50 10.15 -38.18
N LYS A 82 -5.34 9.11 -38.30
CA LYS A 82 -6.15 8.87 -39.49
C LYS A 82 -7.33 9.81 -39.61
N ASP A 83 -8.02 10.09 -38.50
CA ASP A 83 -9.13 11.04 -38.47
C ASP A 83 -9.14 11.86 -37.16
N PRO A 84 -8.64 13.12 -37.20
CA PRO A 84 -8.59 13.98 -36.03
C PRO A 84 -9.96 14.57 -35.63
N SER A 85 -11.02 14.35 -36.43
CA SER A 85 -12.37 14.81 -36.11
C SER A 85 -13.16 13.85 -35.19
N LEU A 86 -12.63 12.64 -34.98
CA LEU A 86 -13.26 11.64 -34.12
C LEU A 86 -13.35 12.11 -32.66
N THR A 87 -14.52 11.87 -32.08
CA THR A 87 -14.78 12.13 -30.68
C THR A 87 -14.27 10.98 -29.81
N LYS A 88 -14.00 11.27 -28.53
CA LYS A 88 -13.55 10.27 -27.56
C LYS A 88 -14.50 9.08 -27.41
N ARG A 89 -15.81 9.27 -27.69
CA ARG A 89 -16.81 8.19 -27.64
C ARG A 89 -16.65 7.25 -28.83
N GLU A 90 -16.52 7.79 -30.03
CA GLU A 90 -16.32 7.01 -31.25
C GLU A 90 -15.02 6.20 -31.17
N ILE A 91 -13.93 6.79 -30.64
CA ILE A 91 -12.66 6.08 -30.42
C ILE A 91 -12.80 4.93 -29.41
N ALA A 92 -13.66 5.08 -28.40
CA ALA A 92 -13.88 4.04 -27.39
C ALA A 92 -14.81 2.91 -27.89
N ASP A 93 -15.65 3.20 -28.89
CA ASP A 93 -16.57 2.26 -29.53
C ASP A 93 -15.95 1.57 -30.78
N THR A 94 -14.70 1.90 -31.13
CA THR A 94 -13.92 1.30 -32.22
C THR A 94 -13.26 0.00 -31.75
#